data_AF-A0A0S4QQC2-F1
#
_entry.id   AF-A0A0S4QQC2-F1
#
_cell.length_a   1.000
_cell.length_b   1.000
_cell.length_c   1.000
_cell.angle_alpha   90.00
_cell.angle_beta   90.00
_cell.angle_gamma   90.00
#
_symmetry.space_group_name_H-M   'P 1'
#
loop_
_entity.id
_entity.type
_entity.pdbx_description
1 polymer ?
#
loop_
_entity_poly.entity_id
_entity_poly.type
_entity_poly.pdbx_seq_one_letter_code
_entity_poly.pdbx_strand_id
1 'polypeptide(L)'
;MEQTQASAGPALERTDTRETTARSDHRGPDQQPPATERDRLLAVAGVAAIAVAVQAVLWQRFRLPLWYDELWRPHFAGEPVGSFWSELGVANAPSSLGSLALVRLCGEVFGWHAWALRLPSAVPLVALAVGTWLLARRLTTRPAALGATLAVTLAGTMVDLASQIKPYTLDAACAVAVVGLWMDSTLPTRRLIRRRVLAGVLAVFSLPALFLIVPLFVHDTARPLWTNRGQLRSRGPRALLGETVRAAGRAAPAVAIGGAHALLFVTHQSGQRASTFWNDHFLADRGPLEAARFVIGQLAATAAGAPPGSDRYDPNLVHPLTDSTDALVVVLGCAVAITFATGAITLARRADGRVLLVAVGGAELMVLAASAWRYWPFGAVRPNTFLVPLLTIVSAVGAATLARSLLARSLLARSLLARSPARARWTRTSAVAKLLIPANLVILLAALAVPVAGATGLKPMWVERADRRPIDLMVDATLTARSLYRPGDLVLVGGRLARAGWLYGMELSQDGAVTTTGTAGSSEPRIPLSATVFLTAIGDGGVDRALSRQAPGPNSHVLMFVLAYDRRGTERALDEARQRGWCPTQTQDFELTGTLRVLARCQPAASDESAGRRGSTS
;
A
#
# COMPACT_ATOMS: atom_id res chain seq x y z
N MET A 1 -93.76 -36.09 12.71
CA MET A 1 -92.49 -35.39 12.98
C MET A 1 -92.14 -34.58 11.76
N GLU A 2 -92.15 -33.26 11.94
CA GLU A 2 -91.48 -32.14 11.23
C GLU A 2 -90.88 -32.42 9.84
N GLN A 3 -91.31 -31.73 8.76
CA GLN A 3 -90.84 -30.39 8.32
C GLN A 3 -89.30 -30.30 8.29
N THR A 4 -88.63 -29.92 7.20
CA THR A 4 -88.68 -28.57 6.62
C THR A 4 -88.01 -28.52 5.25
N GLN A 5 -88.60 -27.73 4.34
CA GLN A 5 -88.05 -27.25 3.06
C GLN A 5 -86.90 -26.24 3.27
N ALA A 6 -86.01 -26.12 2.28
CA ALA A 6 -85.32 -24.89 1.82
C ALA A 6 -84.08 -25.28 1.00
N SER A 7 -83.56 -24.55 0.01
CA SER A 7 -83.93 -23.36 -0.74
C SER A 7 -82.75 -23.21 -1.72
N ALA A 8 -83.01 -23.23 -3.02
CA ALA A 8 -82.00 -22.97 -4.04
C ALA A 8 -81.76 -21.46 -4.14
N GLY A 9 -80.58 -21.01 -3.70
CA GLY A 9 -80.09 -19.65 -3.89
C GLY A 9 -79.33 -19.51 -5.22
N PRO A 10 -79.49 -18.39 -5.96
CA PRO A 10 -78.83 -18.18 -7.23
C PRO A 10 -77.34 -17.89 -7.04
N ALA A 11 -76.53 -18.47 -7.93
CA ALA A 11 -75.11 -18.24 -8.05
C ALA A 11 -74.83 -16.76 -8.32
N LEU A 12 -74.31 -16.06 -7.31
CA LEU A 12 -73.71 -14.74 -7.45
C LEU A 12 -72.38 -14.89 -8.18
N GLU A 13 -72.44 -14.58 -9.48
CA GLU A 13 -71.32 -14.39 -10.38
C GLU A 13 -70.39 -13.30 -9.83
N ARG A 14 -69.36 -13.74 -9.10
CA ARG A 14 -68.30 -12.89 -8.59
C ARG A 14 -67.38 -12.53 -9.75
N THR A 15 -67.63 -11.37 -10.34
CA THR A 15 -66.76 -10.71 -11.29
C THR A 15 -65.47 -10.31 -10.56
N ASP A 16 -64.51 -11.24 -10.51
CA ASP A 16 -63.13 -10.96 -10.17
C ASP A 16 -62.55 -10.08 -11.29
N THR A 17 -62.68 -8.77 -11.14
CA THR A 17 -61.84 -7.79 -11.82
C THR A 17 -60.42 -7.97 -11.29
N ARG A 18 -59.70 -8.96 -11.85
CA ARG A 18 -58.25 -9.01 -11.87
C ARG A 18 -57.78 -7.77 -12.62
N GLU A 19 -57.67 -6.68 -11.87
CA GLU A 19 -56.91 -5.51 -12.20
C GLU A 19 -55.45 -5.96 -12.34
N THR A 20 -55.16 -6.39 -13.56
CA THR A 20 -53.85 -6.84 -14.02
C THR A 20 -53.05 -5.57 -14.08
N THR A 21 -52.54 -5.14 -12.91
CA THR A 21 -51.48 -4.15 -12.82
C THR A 21 -50.30 -4.77 -13.52
N ALA A 22 -50.24 -4.53 -14.83
CA ALA A 22 -49.09 -4.70 -15.68
C ALA A 22 -48.01 -3.81 -15.07
N ARG A 23 -47.34 -4.36 -14.06
CA ARG A 23 -46.07 -3.88 -13.56
C ARG A 23 -45.16 -4.07 -14.76
N SER A 24 -45.06 -3.02 -15.56
CA SER A 24 -44.07 -2.91 -16.60
C SER A 24 -42.74 -3.03 -15.87
N ASP A 25 -42.23 -4.25 -15.82
CA ASP A 25 -40.82 -4.51 -15.63
C ASP A 25 -40.15 -3.75 -16.76
N HIS A 26 -39.81 -2.49 -16.50
CA HIS A 26 -38.81 -1.73 -17.20
C HIS A 26 -37.51 -2.52 -17.08
N ARG A 27 -37.40 -3.60 -17.86
CA ARG A 27 -36.14 -4.21 -18.27
C ARG A 27 -35.41 -3.09 -18.98
N GLY A 28 -34.54 -2.42 -18.23
CA GLY A 28 -33.72 -1.34 -18.75
C GLY A 28 -33.05 -1.79 -20.06
N PRO A 29 -33.04 -0.96 -21.11
CA PRO A 29 -32.68 -1.33 -22.48
C PRO A 29 -31.18 -1.66 -22.71
N ASP A 30 -30.45 -2.16 -21.72
CA ASP A 30 -28.98 -2.26 -21.76
C ASP A 30 -28.41 -3.54 -21.09
N GLN A 31 -29.17 -4.63 -21.03
CA GLN A 31 -28.57 -5.94 -20.73
C GLN A 31 -27.86 -6.45 -21.99
N GLN A 32 -26.62 -6.01 -22.20
CA GLN A 32 -25.70 -6.67 -23.13
C GLN A 32 -25.74 -8.18 -22.87
N PRO A 33 -25.72 -9.03 -23.92
CA PRO A 33 -25.65 -10.46 -23.74
C PRO A 33 -24.50 -10.80 -22.77
N PRO A 34 -24.72 -11.71 -21.81
CA PRO A 34 -23.70 -12.09 -20.86
C PRO A 34 -22.45 -12.46 -21.65
N ALA A 35 -21.31 -11.83 -21.31
CA ALA A 35 -20.02 -12.19 -21.89
C ALA A 35 -19.88 -13.71 -21.81
N THR A 36 -19.44 -14.34 -22.90
CA THR A 36 -19.17 -15.78 -22.83
C THR A 36 -18.12 -16.01 -21.75
N GLU A 37 -18.19 -17.16 -21.05
CA GLU A 37 -17.19 -17.50 -20.04
C GLU A 37 -15.77 -17.41 -20.59
N ARG A 38 -15.61 -17.78 -21.87
CA ARG A 38 -14.39 -17.62 -22.66
C ARG A 38 -13.90 -16.17 -22.70
N ASP A 39 -14.75 -15.20 -23.04
CA ASP A 39 -14.36 -13.77 -23.08
C ASP A 39 -13.86 -13.29 -21.71
N ARG A 40 -14.50 -13.75 -20.63
CA ARG A 40 -14.10 -13.40 -19.27
C ARG A 40 -12.73 -13.98 -18.93
N LEU A 41 -12.49 -15.25 -19.26
CA LEU A 41 -11.21 -15.92 -19.04
C LEU A 41 -10.08 -15.26 -19.84
N LEU A 42 -10.32 -14.93 -21.12
CA LEU A 42 -9.35 -14.23 -21.95
C LEU A 42 -9.01 -12.85 -21.40
N ALA A 43 -10.00 -12.10 -20.92
CA ALA A 43 -9.75 -10.81 -20.30
C ALA A 43 -8.94 -10.92 -18.99
N VAL A 44 -9.26 -11.91 -18.15
CA VAL A 44 -8.50 -12.19 -16.91
C VAL A 44 -7.06 -12.59 -17.24
N ALA A 45 -6.87 -13.48 -18.21
CA ALA A 45 -5.54 -13.89 -18.67
C ALA A 45 -4.75 -12.70 -19.25
N GLY A 46 -5.41 -11.84 -20.03
CA GLY A 46 -4.79 -10.65 -20.61
C GLY A 46 -4.30 -9.66 -19.56
N VAL A 47 -5.11 -9.31 -18.56
CA VAL A 47 -4.68 -8.38 -17.50
C VAL A 47 -3.60 -8.99 -16.59
N ALA A 48 -3.67 -10.31 -16.33
CA ALA A 48 -2.62 -11.02 -15.61
C ALA A 48 -1.30 -11.02 -16.40
N ALA A 49 -1.36 -11.27 -17.71
CA ALA A 49 -0.19 -11.26 -18.58
C ALA A 49 0.48 -9.88 -18.63
N ILE A 50 -0.31 -8.79 -18.64
CA ILE A 50 0.23 -7.42 -18.55
C ILE A 50 0.98 -7.20 -17.24
N ALA A 51 0.40 -7.59 -16.10
CA ALA A 51 1.05 -7.45 -14.79
C ALA A 51 2.37 -8.25 -14.71
N VAL A 52 2.40 -9.46 -15.28
CA VAL A 52 3.61 -10.28 -15.38
C VAL A 52 4.63 -9.64 -16.31
N ALA A 53 4.21 -9.15 -17.48
CA ALA A 53 5.10 -8.53 -18.45
C ALA A 53 5.80 -7.29 -17.89
N VAL A 54 5.09 -6.45 -17.14
CA VAL A 54 5.69 -5.27 -16.47
C VAL A 54 6.78 -5.69 -15.48
N GLN A 55 6.53 -6.72 -14.66
CA GLN A 55 7.52 -7.22 -13.71
C GLN A 55 8.71 -7.88 -14.40
N ALA A 56 8.47 -8.63 -15.49
CA ALA A 56 9.53 -9.24 -16.28
C ALA A 56 10.43 -8.19 -16.95
N VAL A 57 9.84 -7.11 -17.49
CA VAL A 57 10.59 -5.98 -18.04
C VAL A 57 11.43 -5.33 -16.94
N LEU A 58 10.88 -5.15 -15.75
CA LEU A 58 11.59 -4.53 -14.61
C LEU A 58 12.39 -5.53 -13.76
N TRP A 59 12.66 -6.74 -14.27
CA TRP A 59 13.34 -7.81 -13.52
C TRP A 59 14.70 -7.39 -12.96
N GLN A 60 15.43 -6.50 -13.65
CA GLN A 60 16.70 -5.97 -13.14
C GLN A 60 16.53 -5.25 -11.80
N ARG A 61 15.42 -4.53 -11.58
CA ARG A 61 15.13 -3.88 -10.29
C ARG A 61 14.95 -4.89 -9.16
N PHE A 62 14.36 -6.05 -9.45
CA PHE A 62 14.20 -7.12 -8.46
C PHE A 62 15.52 -7.70 -7.99
N ARG A 63 16.59 -7.57 -8.79
CA ARG A 63 17.92 -8.07 -8.47
C ARG A 63 18.83 -7.03 -7.82
N LEU A 64 18.42 -5.77 -7.79
CA LEU A 64 19.18 -4.74 -7.07
C LEU A 64 19.28 -5.11 -5.59
N PRO A 65 20.35 -4.72 -4.89
CA PRO A 65 20.41 -4.88 -3.45
C PRO A 65 19.20 -4.25 -2.75
N LEU A 66 18.97 -4.67 -1.51
CA LEU A 66 17.94 -4.07 -0.67
C LEU A 66 18.43 -2.72 -0.16
N TRP A 67 17.73 -1.65 -0.55
CA TRP A 67 17.95 -0.32 -0.01
C TRP A 67 17.36 -0.16 1.39
N TYR A 68 17.62 0.98 2.04
CA TYR A 68 17.40 1.18 3.47
C TYR A 68 15.98 0.85 3.97
N ASP A 69 14.94 1.24 3.21
CA ASP A 69 13.55 1.07 3.64
C ASP A 69 13.05 -0.36 3.41
N GLU A 70 13.82 -1.22 2.74
CA GLU A 70 13.56 -2.66 2.59
C GLU A 70 14.23 -3.49 3.69
N LEU A 71 15.49 -3.16 4.03
CA LEU A 71 16.40 -3.98 4.83
C LEU A 71 15.89 -4.40 6.21
N TRP A 72 15.05 -3.58 6.85
CA TRP A 72 14.55 -3.91 8.18
C TRP A 72 13.50 -5.03 8.19
N ARG A 73 12.76 -5.22 7.10
CA ARG A 73 11.72 -6.27 7.02
C ARG A 73 12.28 -7.69 6.99
N PRO A 74 13.29 -8.03 6.17
CA PRO A 74 13.86 -9.37 6.17
C PRO A 74 14.59 -9.68 7.49
N HIS A 75 15.17 -8.68 8.18
CA HIS A 75 15.70 -8.88 9.53
C HIS A 75 14.63 -9.43 10.48
N PHE A 76 13.48 -8.75 10.63
CA PHE A 76 12.42 -9.26 11.52
C PHE A 76 11.77 -10.54 11.01
N ALA A 77 11.68 -10.74 9.68
CA ALA A 77 11.12 -11.97 9.12
C ALA A 77 12.04 -13.18 9.38
N GLY A 78 13.35 -12.99 9.35
CA GLY A 78 14.36 -14.05 9.55
C GLY A 78 14.75 -14.27 11.01
N GLU A 79 14.27 -13.44 11.93
CA GLU A 79 14.57 -13.57 13.35
C GLU A 79 14.15 -14.96 13.89
N PRO A 80 14.99 -15.62 14.71
CA PRO A 80 14.63 -16.86 15.39
C PRO A 80 13.36 -16.73 16.25
N VAL A 81 12.58 -17.81 16.35
CA VAL A 81 11.29 -17.79 17.07
C VAL A 81 11.42 -17.33 18.53
N GLY A 82 12.53 -17.66 19.19
CA GLY A 82 12.78 -17.29 20.59
C GLY A 82 12.99 -15.80 20.84
N SER A 83 13.53 -15.07 19.86
CA SER A 83 13.83 -13.63 19.94
C SER A 83 12.89 -12.77 19.09
N PHE A 84 12.12 -13.38 18.19
CA PHE A 84 11.19 -12.70 17.27
C PHE A 84 10.26 -11.73 17.98
N TRP A 85 9.64 -12.15 19.09
CA TRP A 85 8.68 -11.30 19.79
C TRP A 85 9.32 -10.06 20.42
N SER A 86 10.49 -10.21 21.05
CA SER A 86 11.21 -9.08 21.65
C SER A 86 11.71 -8.10 20.59
N GLU A 87 12.27 -8.61 19.49
CA GLU A 87 12.78 -7.78 18.40
C GLU A 87 11.66 -7.04 17.66
N LEU A 88 10.51 -7.68 17.46
CA LEU A 88 9.37 -7.05 16.82
C LEU A 88 8.87 -5.80 17.58
N GLY A 89 9.09 -5.73 18.90
CA GLY A 89 8.72 -4.57 19.72
C GLY A 89 9.42 -3.27 19.33
N VAL A 90 10.60 -3.36 18.72
CA VAL A 90 11.41 -2.22 18.25
C VAL A 90 11.30 -1.98 16.74
N ALA A 91 10.37 -2.63 16.06
CA ALA A 91 10.16 -2.43 14.63
C ALA A 91 9.76 -0.99 14.29
N ASN A 92 10.38 -0.43 13.24
CA ASN A 92 10.19 0.96 12.82
C ASN A 92 8.79 1.25 12.25
N ALA A 93 8.13 0.22 11.70
CA ALA A 93 6.76 0.32 11.19
C ALA A 93 6.03 -1.01 11.41
N PRO A 94 4.71 -0.97 11.66
CA PRO A 94 3.91 -2.15 11.85
C PRO A 94 3.85 -2.95 10.55
N SER A 95 4.15 -4.23 10.65
CA SER A 95 3.94 -5.22 9.62
C SER A 95 2.80 -6.15 10.02
N SER A 96 2.07 -6.68 9.04
CA SER A 96 1.08 -7.71 9.30
C SER A 96 1.79 -9.05 9.54
N LEU A 97 1.16 -9.95 10.30
CA LEU A 97 1.74 -11.25 10.59
C LEU A 97 1.88 -12.07 9.31
N GLY A 98 0.84 -12.04 8.47
CA GLY A 98 0.83 -12.73 7.20
C GLY A 98 1.88 -12.19 6.22
N SER A 99 2.10 -10.87 6.16
CA SER A 99 3.15 -10.33 5.28
C SER A 99 4.55 -10.76 5.71
N LEU A 100 4.85 -10.73 7.01
CA LEU A 100 6.14 -11.18 7.54
C LEU A 100 6.34 -12.68 7.31
N ALA A 101 5.29 -13.48 7.53
CA ALA A 101 5.31 -14.92 7.28
C ALA A 101 5.56 -15.24 5.80
N LEU A 102 4.99 -14.47 4.86
CA LEU A 102 5.25 -14.63 3.43
C LEU A 102 6.71 -14.29 3.07
N VAL A 103 7.27 -13.21 3.62
CA VAL A 103 8.68 -12.85 3.41
C VAL A 103 9.60 -13.96 3.94
N ARG A 104 9.34 -14.45 5.15
CA ARG A 104 10.08 -15.57 5.73
C ARG A 104 9.97 -16.81 4.86
N LEU A 105 8.76 -17.21 4.47
CA LEU A 105 8.53 -18.37 3.62
C LEU A 105 9.30 -18.27 2.30
N CYS A 106 9.31 -17.09 1.66
CA CYS A 106 10.10 -16.87 0.45
C CYS A 106 11.60 -17.00 0.71
N GLY A 107 12.11 -16.43 1.81
CA GLY A 107 13.51 -16.56 2.22
C GLY A 107 13.94 -18.01 2.46
N GLU A 108 13.09 -18.81 3.13
CA GLU A 108 13.38 -20.22 3.42
C GLU A 108 13.26 -21.12 2.18
N VAL A 109 12.31 -20.86 1.27
CA VAL A 109 12.04 -21.71 0.10
C VAL A 109 12.94 -21.37 -1.08
N PHE A 110 13.16 -20.09 -1.36
CA PHE A 110 13.89 -19.62 -2.54
C PHE A 110 15.26 -19.01 -2.21
N GLY A 111 15.62 -18.97 -0.93
CA GLY A 111 16.82 -18.31 -0.42
C GLY A 111 16.58 -16.85 -0.01
N TRP A 112 17.46 -16.35 0.85
CA TRP A 112 17.47 -14.98 1.36
C TRP A 112 18.17 -14.04 0.37
N HIS A 113 17.65 -14.03 -0.85
CA HIS A 113 18.06 -13.16 -1.94
C HIS A 113 17.09 -11.99 -2.10
N ALA A 114 17.61 -10.82 -2.48
CA ALA A 114 16.77 -9.63 -2.68
C ALA A 114 15.56 -9.87 -3.60
N TRP A 115 15.74 -10.61 -4.70
CA TRP A 115 14.65 -10.92 -5.64
C TRP A 115 13.57 -11.81 -5.04
N ALA A 116 13.97 -12.81 -4.23
CA ALA A 116 13.05 -13.76 -3.61
C ALA A 116 12.20 -13.07 -2.55
N LEU A 117 12.82 -12.21 -1.75
CA LEU A 117 12.16 -11.49 -0.68
C LEU A 117 11.14 -10.45 -1.19
N ARG A 118 11.23 -10.02 -2.45
CA ARG A 118 10.28 -9.12 -3.11
C ARG A 118 9.05 -9.83 -3.69
N LEU A 119 9.07 -11.16 -3.85
CA LEU A 119 7.94 -11.94 -4.37
C LEU A 119 6.62 -11.72 -3.61
N PRO A 120 6.58 -11.59 -2.28
CA PRO A 120 5.36 -11.28 -1.53
C PRO A 120 4.69 -9.95 -1.92
N SER A 121 5.41 -9.06 -2.59
CA SER A 121 4.90 -7.78 -3.11
C SER A 121 4.67 -7.81 -4.62
N ALA A 122 5.51 -8.55 -5.33
CA ALA A 122 5.47 -8.75 -6.78
C ALA A 122 4.23 -9.57 -7.23
N VAL A 123 4.04 -10.75 -6.63
CA VAL A 123 2.96 -11.67 -7.01
C VAL A 123 1.57 -11.06 -6.81
N PRO A 124 1.30 -10.33 -5.71
CA PRO A 124 0.02 -9.65 -5.53
C PRO A 124 -0.31 -8.61 -6.60
N LEU A 125 0.64 -8.08 -7.39
CA LEU A 125 0.30 -7.20 -8.52
C LEU A 125 -0.59 -7.90 -9.55
N VAL A 126 -0.35 -9.20 -9.79
CA VAL A 126 -1.19 -10.03 -10.68
C VAL A 126 -2.59 -10.21 -10.08
N ALA A 127 -2.66 -10.54 -8.79
CA ALA A 127 -3.93 -10.66 -8.07
C ALA A 127 -4.70 -9.33 -8.03
N LEU A 128 -4.00 -8.20 -7.87
CA LEU A 128 -4.55 -6.85 -7.90
C LEU A 128 -5.12 -6.51 -9.28
N ALA A 129 -4.40 -6.80 -10.36
CA ALA A 129 -4.89 -6.58 -11.72
C ALA A 129 -6.18 -7.38 -11.99
N VAL A 130 -6.16 -8.69 -11.70
CA VAL A 130 -7.31 -9.58 -11.88
C VAL A 130 -8.48 -9.14 -10.99
N GLY A 131 -8.21 -8.89 -9.70
CA GLY A 131 -9.22 -8.46 -8.74
C GLY A 131 -9.87 -7.14 -9.13
N THR A 132 -9.08 -6.16 -9.55
CA THR A 132 -9.55 -4.84 -9.98
C THR A 132 -10.44 -4.98 -11.22
N TRP A 133 -10.02 -5.77 -12.21
CA TRP A 133 -10.85 -6.06 -13.39
C TRP A 133 -12.17 -6.70 -13.00
N LEU A 134 -12.16 -7.76 -12.20
CA LEU A 134 -13.37 -8.48 -11.80
C LEU A 134 -14.34 -7.59 -11.01
N LEU A 135 -13.82 -6.79 -10.07
CA LEU A 135 -14.61 -5.86 -9.28
C LEU A 135 -15.17 -4.72 -10.14
N ALA A 136 -14.34 -4.12 -11.00
CA ALA A 136 -14.76 -3.06 -11.91
C ALA A 136 -15.81 -3.55 -12.91
N ARG A 137 -15.65 -4.75 -13.46
CA ARG A 137 -16.60 -5.35 -14.43
C ARG A 137 -18.00 -5.54 -13.86
N ARG A 138 -18.13 -5.71 -12.55
CA ARG A 138 -19.42 -5.75 -11.86
C ARG A 138 -20.11 -4.37 -11.82
N LEU A 139 -19.33 -3.30 -11.78
CA LEU A 139 -19.82 -1.96 -11.52
C LEU A 139 -19.89 -1.06 -12.76
N THR A 140 -19.08 -1.31 -13.79
CA THR A 140 -18.99 -0.45 -14.99
C THR A 140 -18.90 -1.25 -16.29
N THR A 141 -18.74 -0.56 -17.42
CA THR A 141 -18.61 -1.15 -18.76
C THR A 141 -17.25 -1.83 -18.97
N ARG A 142 -17.08 -2.66 -20.01
CA ARG A 142 -15.81 -3.36 -20.28
C ARG A 142 -14.64 -2.38 -20.50
N PRO A 143 -14.78 -1.31 -21.33
CA PRO A 143 -13.68 -0.38 -21.57
C PRO A 143 -13.27 0.37 -20.30
N ALA A 144 -14.24 0.82 -19.50
CA ALA A 144 -13.96 1.53 -18.26
C ALA A 144 -13.31 0.63 -17.20
N ALA A 145 -13.72 -0.64 -17.11
CA ALA A 145 -13.06 -1.62 -16.25
C ALA A 145 -11.61 -1.90 -16.68
N LEU A 146 -11.35 -1.91 -18.00
CA LEU A 146 -10.01 -2.14 -18.54
C LEU A 146 -9.14 -0.93 -18.22
N GLY A 147 -9.65 0.28 -18.48
CA GLY A 147 -8.98 1.53 -18.12
C GLY A 147 -8.64 1.61 -16.63
N ALA A 148 -9.57 1.24 -15.74
CA ALA A 148 -9.31 1.18 -14.30
C ALA A 148 -8.19 0.20 -13.96
N THR A 149 -8.23 -1.00 -14.56
CA THR A 149 -7.24 -2.06 -14.31
C THR A 149 -5.86 -1.63 -14.80
N LEU A 150 -5.77 -1.05 -16.00
CA LEU A 150 -4.52 -0.53 -16.55
C LEU A 150 -3.98 0.65 -15.72
N ALA A 151 -4.85 1.57 -15.29
CA ALA A 151 -4.45 2.69 -14.44
C ALA A 151 -3.82 2.23 -13.11
N VAL A 152 -4.33 1.15 -12.51
CA VAL A 152 -3.75 0.59 -11.27
C VAL A 152 -2.47 -0.21 -11.58
N THR A 153 -2.53 -1.10 -12.57
CA THR A 153 -1.45 -2.08 -12.84
C THR A 153 -0.22 -1.44 -13.45
N LEU A 154 -0.39 -0.36 -14.21
CA LEU A 154 0.70 0.37 -14.87
C LEU A 154 1.11 1.64 -14.14
N ALA A 155 0.48 1.99 -13.02
CA ALA A 155 0.88 3.14 -12.23
C ALA A 155 2.32 2.96 -11.73
N GLY A 156 3.22 3.88 -12.10
CA GLY A 156 4.63 3.85 -11.69
C GLY A 156 4.80 3.61 -10.18
N THR A 157 4.02 4.27 -9.34
CA THR A 157 4.04 4.04 -7.87
C THR A 157 3.65 2.61 -7.48
N MET A 158 2.60 2.02 -8.06
CA MET A 158 2.19 0.65 -7.74
C MET A 158 3.23 -0.37 -8.19
N VAL A 159 3.84 -0.14 -9.35
CA VAL A 159 4.88 -1.01 -9.92
C VAL A 159 6.17 -0.89 -9.12
N ASP A 160 6.58 0.32 -8.71
CA ASP A 160 7.73 0.53 -7.84
C ASP A 160 7.53 -0.13 -6.47
N LEU A 161 6.35 0.02 -5.87
CA LEU A 161 6.02 -0.67 -4.60
C LEU A 161 5.96 -2.19 -4.75
N ALA A 162 5.51 -2.71 -5.89
CA ALA A 162 5.53 -4.15 -6.18
C ALA A 162 6.96 -4.69 -6.37
N SER A 163 7.92 -3.83 -6.74
CA SER A 163 9.33 -4.18 -6.86
C SER A 163 10.13 -4.06 -5.56
N GLN A 164 9.47 -3.76 -4.45
CA GLN A 164 10.10 -3.59 -3.14
C GLN A 164 9.52 -4.61 -2.15
N ILE A 165 10.27 -4.97 -1.10
CA ILE A 165 9.78 -5.74 0.05
C ILE A 165 8.87 -4.82 0.87
N LYS A 166 7.71 -4.42 0.33
CA LYS A 166 6.72 -3.56 0.99
C LYS A 166 5.34 -4.17 0.82
N PRO A 167 4.51 -4.25 1.87
CA PRO A 167 3.23 -4.95 1.80
C PRO A 167 2.18 -4.21 0.97
N TYR A 168 2.45 -3.02 0.46
CA TYR A 168 1.41 -2.14 -0.11
C TYR A 168 0.66 -2.73 -1.32
N THR A 169 1.33 -3.46 -2.20
CA THR A 169 0.66 -4.14 -3.32
C THR A 169 -0.19 -5.32 -2.84
N LEU A 170 0.28 -6.03 -1.82
CA LEU A 170 -0.50 -7.05 -1.11
C LEU A 170 -1.72 -6.43 -0.42
N ASP A 171 -1.55 -5.27 0.22
CA ASP A 171 -2.61 -4.52 0.89
C ASP A 171 -3.70 -4.08 -0.09
N ALA A 172 -3.31 -3.54 -1.24
CA ALA A 172 -4.23 -3.17 -2.32
C ALA A 172 -4.99 -4.39 -2.87
N ALA A 173 -4.31 -5.53 -3.07
CA ALA A 173 -4.96 -6.76 -3.52
C ALA A 173 -5.97 -7.27 -2.47
N CYS A 174 -5.58 -7.27 -1.19
CA CYS A 174 -6.46 -7.62 -0.08
C CYS A 174 -7.67 -6.69 0.03
N ALA A 175 -7.48 -5.38 -0.15
CA ALA A 175 -8.55 -4.39 -0.13
C ALA A 175 -9.63 -4.67 -1.19
N VAL A 176 -9.21 -4.92 -2.44
CA VAL A 176 -10.11 -5.30 -3.53
C VAL A 176 -10.84 -6.61 -3.22
N ALA A 177 -10.12 -7.61 -2.70
CA ALA A 177 -10.70 -8.89 -2.34
C ALA A 177 -11.72 -8.76 -1.19
N VAL A 178 -11.43 -7.99 -0.14
CA VAL A 178 -12.35 -7.73 0.98
C VAL A 178 -13.67 -7.13 0.49
N VAL A 179 -13.59 -6.09 -0.35
CA VAL A 179 -14.79 -5.46 -0.93
C VAL A 179 -15.55 -6.45 -1.82
N GLY A 180 -14.85 -7.20 -2.67
CA GLY A 180 -15.45 -8.24 -3.51
C GLY A 180 -16.18 -9.33 -2.71
N LEU A 181 -15.59 -9.79 -1.61
CA LEU A 181 -16.21 -10.73 -0.67
C LEU A 181 -17.45 -10.14 0.00
N TRP A 182 -17.53 -8.81 0.13
CA TRP A 182 -18.64 -8.11 0.78
C TRP A 182 -19.84 -7.77 -0.09
N MET A 183 -19.69 -7.71 -1.41
CA MET A 183 -20.77 -7.26 -2.30
C MET A 183 -21.95 -8.23 -2.46
N ASP A 184 -21.83 -9.52 -2.09
CA ASP A 184 -22.92 -10.50 -2.25
C ASP A 184 -23.67 -10.77 -0.94
N SER A 185 -24.74 -10.02 -0.71
CA SER A 185 -25.60 -10.16 0.48
C SER A 185 -26.73 -11.20 0.33
N THR A 186 -26.91 -11.78 -0.87
CA THR A 186 -27.98 -12.75 -1.16
C THR A 186 -27.57 -14.21 -0.95
N LEU A 187 -26.34 -14.46 -0.52
CA LEU A 187 -25.82 -15.81 -0.33
C LEU A 187 -26.45 -16.52 0.88
N PRO A 188 -26.50 -17.86 0.87
CA PRO A 188 -26.83 -18.64 2.06
C PRO A 188 -25.95 -18.25 3.25
N THR A 189 -26.51 -18.24 4.45
CA THR A 189 -25.83 -17.75 5.68
C THR A 189 -24.45 -18.40 5.88
N ARG A 190 -24.32 -19.72 5.66
CA ARG A 190 -23.04 -20.43 5.76
C ARG A 190 -21.97 -19.90 4.80
N ARG A 191 -22.35 -19.60 3.55
CA ARG A 191 -21.42 -19.06 2.54
C ARG A 191 -21.04 -17.61 2.87
N LEU A 192 -21.97 -16.80 3.37
CA LEU A 192 -21.69 -15.45 3.81
C LEU A 192 -20.68 -15.44 4.98
N ILE A 193 -20.90 -16.26 6.01
CA ILE A 193 -19.97 -16.41 7.14
C ILE A 193 -18.57 -16.80 6.65
N ARG A 194 -18.46 -17.80 5.76
CA ARG A 194 -17.17 -18.21 5.17
C ARG A 194 -16.46 -17.05 4.47
N ARG A 195 -17.18 -16.21 3.72
CA ARG A 195 -16.60 -15.02 3.09
C ARG A 195 -16.13 -13.97 4.10
N ARG A 196 -16.84 -13.82 5.22
CA ARG A 196 -16.47 -12.90 6.33
C ARG A 196 -15.24 -13.41 7.07
N VAL A 197 -15.15 -14.72 7.32
CA VAL A 197 -13.93 -15.37 7.83
C VAL A 197 -12.77 -15.12 6.88
N LEU A 198 -12.94 -15.33 5.57
CA LEU A 198 -11.87 -15.08 4.59
C LEU A 198 -11.44 -13.60 4.58
N ALA A 199 -12.38 -12.65 4.69
CA ALA A 199 -12.04 -11.23 4.83
C ALA A 199 -11.24 -10.95 6.11
N GLY A 200 -11.59 -11.59 7.24
CA GLY A 200 -10.81 -11.52 8.48
C GLY A 200 -9.41 -12.10 8.32
N VAL A 201 -9.26 -13.23 7.62
CA VAL A 201 -7.96 -13.83 7.30
C VAL A 201 -7.13 -12.88 6.43
N LEU A 202 -7.72 -12.22 5.43
CA LEU A 202 -7.02 -11.20 4.64
C LEU A 202 -6.49 -10.05 5.50
N ALA A 203 -7.17 -9.70 6.60
CA ALA A 203 -6.66 -8.70 7.55
C ALA A 203 -5.39 -9.14 8.31
N VAL A 204 -5.18 -10.45 8.47
CA VAL A 204 -3.93 -10.98 9.03
C VAL A 204 -2.75 -10.77 8.07
N PHE A 205 -3.01 -10.76 6.76
CA PHE A 205 -2.03 -10.47 5.70
C PHE A 205 -1.93 -8.98 5.37
N SER A 206 -2.96 -8.20 5.68
CA SER A 206 -3.05 -6.79 5.35
C SER A 206 -3.71 -6.01 6.48
N LEU A 207 -2.91 -5.29 7.27
CA LEU A 207 -3.42 -4.44 8.35
C LEU A 207 -4.45 -3.39 7.86
N PRO A 208 -4.24 -2.70 6.72
CA PRO A 208 -5.23 -1.75 6.19
C PRO A 208 -6.60 -2.35 5.87
N ALA A 209 -6.70 -3.68 5.66
CA ALA A 209 -7.98 -4.33 5.42
C ALA A 209 -8.97 -4.11 6.59
N LEU A 210 -8.48 -3.91 7.82
CA LEU A 210 -9.32 -3.59 8.97
C LEU A 210 -10.10 -2.28 8.79
N PHE A 211 -9.49 -1.28 8.13
CA PHE A 211 -10.15 -0.01 7.80
C PHE A 211 -11.32 -0.18 6.82
N LEU A 212 -11.36 -1.28 6.07
CA LEU A 212 -12.49 -1.63 5.19
C LEU A 212 -13.50 -2.51 5.92
N ILE A 213 -13.03 -3.47 6.72
CA ILE A 213 -13.88 -4.46 7.41
C ILE A 213 -14.80 -3.79 8.43
N VAL A 214 -14.30 -2.85 9.23
CA VAL A 214 -15.08 -2.23 10.29
C VAL A 214 -16.25 -1.40 9.75
N PRO A 215 -16.08 -0.49 8.76
CA PRO A 215 -17.21 0.25 8.20
C PRO A 215 -18.20 -0.64 7.47
N LEU A 216 -17.71 -1.69 6.80
CA LEU A 216 -18.55 -2.68 6.14
C LEU A 216 -19.37 -3.52 7.13
N PHE A 217 -18.80 -3.86 8.29
CA PHE A 217 -19.51 -4.46 9.42
C PHE A 217 -20.59 -3.51 9.96
N VAL A 218 -20.26 -2.23 10.19
CA VAL A 218 -21.23 -1.22 10.63
C VAL A 218 -22.37 -1.08 9.62
N HIS A 219 -22.06 -1.10 8.33
CA HIS A 219 -23.09 -1.03 7.29
C HIS A 219 -24.02 -2.24 7.30
N ASP A 220 -23.49 -3.46 7.38
CA ASP A 220 -24.32 -4.68 7.43
C ASP A 220 -25.19 -4.72 8.69
N THR A 221 -24.67 -4.27 9.83
CA THR A 221 -25.40 -4.23 11.11
C THR A 221 -26.46 -3.13 11.17
N ALA A 222 -26.18 -1.96 10.60
CA ALA A 222 -27.11 -0.83 10.60
C ALA A 222 -28.17 -0.93 9.49
N ARG A 223 -27.93 -1.73 8.44
CA ARG A 223 -28.83 -1.84 7.29
C ARG A 223 -30.30 -2.14 7.64
N PRO A 224 -30.63 -3.09 8.55
CA PRO A 224 -32.01 -3.34 8.96
C PRO A 224 -32.73 -2.10 9.51
N LEU A 225 -32.00 -1.20 10.18
CA LEU A 225 -32.54 0.04 10.77
C LEU A 225 -32.96 1.05 9.68
N TRP A 226 -32.32 1.00 8.51
CA TRP A 226 -32.55 1.97 7.44
C TRP A 226 -33.49 1.46 6.35
N THR A 227 -33.35 0.19 5.95
CA THR A 227 -34.17 -0.36 4.85
C THR A 227 -35.61 -0.62 5.25
N ASN A 228 -35.86 -0.92 6.53
CA ASN A 228 -37.17 -1.33 7.00
C ASN A 228 -37.97 -0.20 7.65
N ARG A 229 -37.62 1.08 7.44
CA ARG A 229 -38.32 2.22 8.09
C ARG A 229 -39.85 2.19 7.92
N GLY A 230 -40.36 1.69 6.80
CA GLY A 230 -41.80 1.48 6.59
C GLY A 230 -42.37 0.23 7.28
N GLN A 231 -41.63 -0.88 7.29
CA GLN A 231 -42.03 -2.15 7.94
C GLN A 231 -41.76 -2.17 9.46
N LEU A 232 -41.00 -1.19 9.96
CA LEU A 232 -40.67 -1.01 11.36
C LEU A 232 -41.90 -0.73 12.21
N ARG A 233 -42.93 -0.09 11.63
CA ARG A 233 -44.21 0.14 12.30
C ARG A 233 -44.99 -1.16 12.56
N SER A 234 -44.75 -2.22 11.78
CA SER A 234 -45.53 -3.47 11.88
C SER A 234 -44.80 -4.63 12.56
N ARG A 235 -43.45 -4.71 12.48
CA ARG A 235 -42.70 -5.86 13.06
C ARG A 235 -42.28 -5.71 14.52
N GLY A 236 -42.42 -4.52 15.11
CA GLY A 236 -42.02 -4.24 16.49
C GLY A 236 -40.49 -4.22 16.71
N PRO A 237 -40.01 -3.63 17.83
CA PRO A 237 -38.58 -3.40 18.08
C PRO A 237 -37.78 -4.70 18.28
N ARG A 238 -38.41 -5.77 18.80
CA ARG A 238 -37.74 -7.06 19.06
C ARG A 238 -37.32 -7.76 17.76
N ALA A 239 -38.15 -7.71 16.72
CA ALA A 239 -37.81 -8.31 15.42
C ALA A 239 -36.63 -7.59 14.77
N LEU A 240 -36.60 -6.25 14.87
CA LEU A 240 -35.49 -5.43 14.39
C LEU A 240 -34.18 -5.77 15.10
N LEU A 241 -34.20 -5.83 16.43
CA LEU A 241 -33.03 -6.22 17.22
C LEU A 241 -32.53 -7.62 16.81
N GLY A 242 -33.44 -8.56 16.63
CA GLY A 242 -33.11 -9.92 16.17
C GLY A 242 -32.51 -9.97 14.76
N GLU A 243 -32.92 -9.09 13.84
CA GLU A 243 -32.29 -8.95 12.52
C GLU A 243 -30.89 -8.33 12.59
N THR A 244 -30.73 -7.26 13.37
CA THR A 244 -29.44 -6.60 13.61
C THR A 244 -28.43 -7.55 14.25
N VAL A 245 -28.83 -8.31 15.29
CA VAL A 245 -27.97 -9.30 15.94
C VAL A 245 -27.58 -10.42 14.98
N ARG A 246 -28.51 -10.90 14.13
CA ARG A 246 -28.18 -11.90 13.10
C ARG A 246 -27.23 -11.35 12.03
N ALA A 247 -27.40 -10.10 11.62
CA ALA A 247 -26.49 -9.44 10.68
C ALA A 247 -25.10 -9.28 11.29
N ALA A 248 -25.02 -8.84 12.55
CA ALA A 248 -23.78 -8.73 13.30
C ALA A 248 -23.10 -10.10 13.44
N GLY A 249 -23.81 -11.14 13.87
CA GLY A 249 -23.26 -12.48 14.02
C GLY A 249 -22.68 -13.07 12.72
N ARG A 250 -23.22 -12.69 11.56
CA ARG A 250 -22.69 -13.11 10.26
C ARG A 250 -21.37 -12.43 9.91
N ALA A 251 -21.20 -11.16 10.28
CA ALA A 251 -20.04 -10.34 9.93
C ALA A 251 -18.98 -10.28 11.05
N ALA A 252 -19.34 -10.62 12.28
CA ALA A 252 -18.48 -10.62 13.46
C ALA A 252 -17.17 -11.40 13.29
N PRO A 253 -17.11 -12.57 12.60
CA PRO A 253 -15.84 -13.28 12.43
C PRO A 253 -14.75 -12.45 11.74
N ALA A 254 -15.11 -11.57 10.79
CA ALA A 254 -14.14 -10.72 10.10
C ALA A 254 -13.48 -9.74 11.08
N VAL A 255 -14.30 -9.07 11.90
CA VAL A 255 -13.88 -8.10 12.91
C VAL A 255 -13.11 -8.80 14.03
N ALA A 256 -13.55 -9.97 14.47
CA ALA A 256 -12.88 -10.73 15.52
C ALA A 256 -11.46 -11.17 15.12
N ILE A 257 -11.30 -11.73 13.91
CA ILE A 257 -9.98 -12.17 13.42
C ILE A 257 -9.06 -10.97 13.19
N GLY A 258 -9.52 -9.96 12.44
CA GLY A 258 -8.72 -8.77 12.15
C GLY A 258 -8.41 -7.94 13.40
N GLY A 259 -9.37 -7.81 14.30
CA GLY A 259 -9.22 -7.11 15.58
C GLY A 259 -8.28 -7.84 16.54
N ALA A 260 -8.34 -9.17 16.63
CA ALA A 260 -7.40 -9.96 17.42
C ALA A 260 -5.97 -9.85 16.86
N HIS A 261 -5.79 -9.90 15.53
CA HIS A 261 -4.50 -9.66 14.90
C HIS A 261 -3.98 -8.25 15.20
N ALA A 262 -4.79 -7.21 15.02
CA ALA A 262 -4.39 -5.85 15.31
C ALA A 262 -4.02 -5.68 16.80
N LEU A 263 -4.87 -6.16 17.71
CA LEU A 263 -4.69 -6.04 19.15
C LEU A 263 -3.46 -6.82 19.63
N LEU A 264 -3.34 -8.09 19.27
CA LEU A 264 -2.31 -8.97 19.83
C LEU A 264 -0.96 -8.76 19.14
N PHE A 265 -0.93 -8.60 17.81
CA PHE A 265 0.31 -8.59 17.02
C PHE A 265 0.77 -7.19 16.63
N VAL A 266 -0.14 -6.32 16.21
CA VAL A 266 0.23 -5.00 15.69
C VAL A 266 0.47 -4.00 16.83
N THR A 267 -0.28 -4.06 17.92
CA THR A 267 -0.05 -3.09 19.02
C THR A 267 1.29 -3.26 19.71
N HIS A 268 1.88 -4.46 19.67
CA HIS A 268 3.22 -4.74 20.18
C HIS A 268 4.31 -3.98 19.41
N GLN A 269 4.05 -3.63 18.15
CA GLN A 269 4.96 -2.88 17.29
C GLN A 269 4.85 -1.38 17.60
N SER A 270 5.59 -0.94 18.63
CA SER A 270 5.44 0.41 19.21
C SER A 270 6.32 1.49 18.57
N GLY A 271 7.34 1.10 17.80
CA GLY A 271 8.39 2.01 17.33
C GLY A 271 7.91 3.19 16.48
N GLN A 272 6.90 2.98 15.62
CA GLN A 272 6.40 4.07 14.76
C GLN A 272 5.69 5.17 15.55
N ARG A 273 4.97 4.83 16.63
CA ARG A 273 4.15 5.80 17.39
C ARG A 273 5.00 6.86 18.08
N ALA A 274 6.17 6.44 18.55
CA ALA A 274 7.14 7.31 19.20
C ALA A 274 8.00 8.11 18.21
N SER A 275 7.93 7.81 16.91
CA SER A 275 8.72 8.48 15.89
C SER A 275 8.11 9.84 15.50
N THR A 276 8.97 10.85 15.36
CA THR A 276 8.60 12.18 14.84
C THR A 276 8.58 12.24 13.31
N PHE A 277 9.05 11.19 12.63
CA PHE A 277 9.17 11.15 11.17
C PHE A 277 7.85 11.44 10.44
N TRP A 278 6.72 10.99 10.99
CA TRP A 278 5.39 11.13 10.37
C TRP A 278 4.56 12.31 10.93
N ASN A 279 5.15 13.22 11.70
CA ASN A 279 4.40 14.31 12.37
C ASN A 279 3.55 15.15 11.40
N ASP A 280 4.07 15.41 10.20
CA ASP A 280 3.39 16.21 9.17
C ASP A 280 2.20 15.48 8.53
N HIS A 281 2.08 14.17 8.75
CA HIS A 281 1.05 13.30 8.20
C HIS A 281 0.01 12.83 9.22
N PHE A 282 0.14 13.25 10.48
CA PHE A 282 -0.87 12.98 11.50
C PHE A 282 -1.88 14.13 11.58
N LEU A 283 -3.09 13.87 12.04
CA LEU A 283 -4.04 14.92 12.43
C LEU A 283 -3.75 15.41 13.85
N ALA A 284 -3.15 14.55 14.67
CA ALA A 284 -2.77 14.84 16.04
C ALA A 284 -1.99 16.15 16.15
N ASP A 285 -2.09 16.78 17.32
CA ASP A 285 -1.35 17.96 17.71
C ASP A 285 -1.67 19.24 16.90
N ARG A 286 -2.72 19.23 16.07
CA ARG A 286 -3.21 20.39 15.29
C ARG A 286 -4.43 21.04 15.92
N GLY A 287 -4.53 22.37 15.84
CA GLY A 287 -5.76 23.10 16.20
C GLY A 287 -6.90 22.85 15.21
N PRO A 288 -8.17 23.18 15.52
CA PRO A 288 -9.33 22.87 14.64
C PRO A 288 -9.22 23.41 13.21
N LEU A 289 -8.72 24.65 13.06
CA LEU A 289 -8.54 25.28 11.75
C LEU A 289 -7.41 24.63 10.95
N GLU A 290 -6.30 24.29 11.60
CA GLU A 290 -5.17 23.59 10.99
C GLU A 290 -5.53 22.15 10.63
N ALA A 291 -6.30 21.47 11.48
CA ALA A 291 -6.88 20.17 11.21
C ALA A 291 -7.75 20.20 9.95
N ALA A 292 -8.64 21.20 9.81
CA ALA A 292 -9.44 21.37 8.60
C ALA A 292 -8.57 21.63 7.36
N ARG A 293 -7.57 22.53 7.45
CA ARG A 293 -6.63 22.80 6.34
C ARG A 293 -5.82 21.55 5.96
N PHE A 294 -5.35 20.80 6.95
CA PHE A 294 -4.63 19.54 6.75
C PHE A 294 -5.49 18.53 6.00
N VAL A 295 -6.73 18.29 6.45
CA VAL A 295 -7.66 17.35 5.80
C VAL A 295 -7.96 17.80 4.37
N ILE A 296 -8.29 19.08 4.16
CA ILE A 296 -8.54 19.63 2.82
C ILE A 296 -7.31 19.49 1.93
N GLY A 297 -6.12 19.80 2.45
CA GLY A 297 -4.86 19.68 1.72
C GLY A 297 -4.56 18.23 1.31
N GLN A 298 -4.78 17.27 2.22
CA GLN A 298 -4.60 15.85 1.94
C GLN A 298 -5.63 15.31 0.94
N LEU A 299 -6.89 15.73 1.03
CA LEU A 299 -7.93 15.38 0.06
C LEU A 299 -7.65 15.97 -1.33
N ALA A 300 -7.17 17.22 -1.38
CA ALA A 300 -6.75 17.86 -2.62
C ALA A 300 -5.53 17.15 -3.24
N ALA A 301 -4.55 16.76 -2.43
CA ALA A 301 -3.40 15.97 -2.88
C ALA A 301 -3.81 14.60 -3.43
N THR A 302 -4.78 13.94 -2.78
CA THR A 302 -5.39 12.68 -3.22
C THR A 302 -6.11 12.83 -4.56
N ALA A 303 -6.81 13.95 -4.78
CA ALA A 303 -7.48 14.23 -6.05
C ALA A 303 -6.49 14.59 -7.18
N ALA A 304 -5.39 15.29 -6.85
CA ALA A 304 -4.39 15.77 -7.81
C ALA A 304 -3.33 14.71 -8.19
N GLY A 305 -3.14 13.66 -7.38
CA GLY A 305 -2.20 12.57 -7.66
C GLY A 305 -2.93 11.31 -8.13
N ALA A 306 -2.46 10.71 -9.22
CA ALA A 306 -2.74 9.30 -9.49
C ALA A 306 -1.44 8.49 -9.40
N PRO A 307 -1.43 7.39 -8.65
CA PRO A 307 -2.51 6.92 -7.79
C PRO A 307 -2.57 7.71 -6.45
N PRO A 308 -3.77 7.94 -5.89
CA PRO A 308 -3.95 8.45 -4.52
C PRO A 308 -3.00 7.76 -3.52
N GLY A 309 -2.36 8.47 -2.59
CA GLY A 309 -1.47 7.79 -1.63
C GLY A 309 0.00 7.70 -2.05
N SER A 310 0.45 8.38 -3.10
CA SER A 310 1.89 8.53 -3.36
C SER A 310 2.49 9.55 -2.40
N ASP A 311 3.33 9.09 -1.48
CA ASP A 311 4.08 9.96 -0.58
C ASP A 311 5.00 10.89 -1.40
N ARG A 312 4.57 12.15 -1.62
CA ARG A 312 5.34 13.15 -2.38
C ARG A 312 6.71 13.45 -1.76
N TYR A 313 6.91 13.07 -0.50
CA TYR A 313 8.14 13.31 0.24
C TYR A 313 9.09 12.12 0.19
N ASP A 314 8.69 10.98 -0.38
CA ASP A 314 9.61 9.88 -0.69
C ASP A 314 10.17 10.12 -2.11
N PRO A 315 11.39 10.67 -2.25
CA PRO A 315 11.97 11.00 -3.55
C PRO A 315 12.27 9.75 -4.40
N ASN A 316 12.13 8.56 -3.82
CA ASN A 316 12.42 7.30 -4.48
C ASN A 316 11.16 6.64 -5.07
N LEU A 317 9.98 7.16 -4.74
CA LEU A 317 8.75 6.77 -5.42
C LEU A 317 8.64 7.55 -6.72
N VAL A 318 8.20 6.88 -7.79
CA VAL A 318 7.94 7.57 -9.04
C VAL A 318 6.58 8.27 -9.00
N HIS A 319 6.57 9.57 -9.29
CA HIS A 319 5.38 10.43 -9.21
C HIS A 319 5.04 11.04 -10.58
N PRO A 320 4.71 10.22 -11.60
CA PRO A 320 4.69 10.68 -12.98
C PRO A 320 3.69 11.79 -13.28
N LEU A 321 2.62 11.88 -12.48
CA LEU A 321 1.64 12.94 -12.60
C LEU A 321 2.09 14.24 -11.97
N THR A 322 2.76 14.22 -10.82
CA THR A 322 3.21 15.46 -10.16
C THR A 322 4.49 16.02 -10.76
N ASP A 323 5.26 15.18 -11.46
CA ASP A 323 6.46 15.61 -12.21
C ASP A 323 6.09 16.27 -13.58
N SER A 324 4.78 16.40 -13.86
CA SER A 324 4.26 17.09 -15.03
C SER A 324 4.08 18.60 -14.79
N THR A 325 3.65 19.35 -15.81
CA THR A 325 3.33 20.78 -15.64
C THR A 325 2.14 20.98 -14.70
N ASP A 326 2.16 22.07 -13.90
CA ASP A 326 1.07 22.42 -12.97
C ASP A 326 -0.30 22.43 -13.65
N ALA A 327 -0.36 22.94 -14.88
CA ALA A 327 -1.57 22.97 -15.67
C ALA A 327 -2.11 21.55 -15.95
N LEU A 328 -1.24 20.60 -16.28
CA LEU A 328 -1.63 19.21 -16.54
C LEU A 328 -2.12 18.54 -15.25
N VAL A 329 -1.42 18.76 -14.13
CA VAL A 329 -1.83 18.28 -12.80
C VAL A 329 -3.22 18.77 -12.45
N VAL A 330 -3.49 20.05 -12.63
CA VAL A 330 -4.79 20.67 -12.33
C VAL A 330 -5.90 20.11 -13.24
N VAL A 331 -5.64 19.99 -14.55
CA VAL A 331 -6.62 19.45 -15.50
C VAL A 331 -6.96 17.99 -15.19
N LEU A 332 -5.95 17.16 -14.95
CA LEU A 332 -6.14 15.75 -14.62
C LEU A 332 -6.82 15.58 -13.25
N GLY A 333 -6.40 16.35 -12.25
CA GLY A 333 -7.03 16.36 -10.93
C GLY A 333 -8.51 16.75 -10.98
N CYS A 334 -8.86 17.79 -11.75
CA CYS A 334 -10.25 18.16 -12.00
C CYS A 334 -11.04 17.04 -12.67
N ALA A 335 -10.47 16.39 -13.70
CA ALA A 335 -11.12 15.30 -14.40
C ALA A 335 -11.35 14.08 -13.48
N VAL A 336 -10.36 13.73 -12.66
CA VAL A 336 -10.47 12.66 -11.65
C VAL A 336 -11.54 13.02 -10.61
N ALA A 337 -11.57 14.25 -10.10
CA ALA A 337 -12.57 14.68 -9.13
C ALA A 337 -14.00 14.63 -9.69
N ILE A 338 -14.21 15.10 -10.92
CA ILE A 338 -15.54 15.11 -11.56
C ILE A 338 -16.01 13.69 -11.87
N THR A 339 -15.11 12.85 -12.40
CA THR A 339 -15.43 11.43 -12.66
C THR A 339 -15.68 10.69 -11.35
N PHE A 340 -14.89 10.91 -10.31
CA PHE A 340 -15.11 10.33 -8.98
C PHE A 340 -16.48 10.73 -8.41
N ALA A 341 -16.82 12.02 -8.40
CA ALA A 341 -18.10 12.51 -7.90
C ALA A 341 -19.28 11.91 -8.68
N THR A 342 -19.19 11.87 -10.02
CA THR A 342 -20.21 11.24 -10.87
C THR A 342 -20.34 9.74 -10.60
N GLY A 343 -19.20 9.07 -10.39
CA GLY A 343 -19.12 7.66 -10.04
C GLY A 343 -19.78 7.37 -8.70
N ALA A 344 -19.47 8.16 -7.68
CA ALA A 344 -20.07 8.06 -6.35
C ALA A 344 -21.59 8.25 -6.39
N ILE A 345 -22.08 9.28 -7.09
CA ILE A 345 -23.53 9.50 -7.27
C ILE A 345 -24.18 8.30 -7.97
N THR A 346 -23.52 7.76 -9.01
CA THR A 346 -24.02 6.59 -9.75
C THR A 346 -24.06 5.34 -8.87
N LEU A 347 -23.01 5.09 -8.09
CA LEU A 347 -22.86 3.93 -7.23
C LEU A 347 -23.79 3.98 -6.00
N ALA A 348 -24.06 5.17 -5.45
CA ALA A 348 -24.96 5.35 -4.32
C ALA A 348 -26.39 4.85 -4.61
N ARG A 349 -26.78 4.85 -5.89
CA ARG A 349 -28.08 4.34 -6.37
C ARG A 349 -28.14 2.82 -6.47
N ARG A 350 -27.00 2.13 -6.36
CA ARG A 350 -26.91 0.67 -6.48
C ARG A 350 -26.57 0.02 -5.14
N ALA A 351 -27.14 -1.16 -4.87
CA ALA A 351 -26.87 -1.86 -3.61
C ALA A 351 -25.39 -2.31 -3.48
N ASP A 352 -24.81 -2.84 -4.56
CA ASP A 352 -23.39 -3.21 -4.63
C ASP A 352 -22.47 -1.99 -4.64
N GLY A 353 -22.87 -0.93 -5.34
CA GLY A 353 -22.13 0.34 -5.34
C GLY A 353 -22.05 1.00 -3.96
N ARG A 354 -23.12 0.95 -3.16
CA ARG A 354 -23.09 1.42 -1.77
C ARG A 354 -22.06 0.70 -0.90
N VAL A 355 -21.85 -0.61 -1.10
CA VAL A 355 -20.82 -1.37 -0.39
C VAL A 355 -19.43 -0.80 -0.67
N LEU A 356 -19.11 -0.53 -1.93
CA LEU A 356 -17.84 0.10 -2.32
C LEU A 356 -17.68 1.50 -1.69
N LEU A 357 -18.72 2.34 -1.74
CA LEU A 357 -18.65 3.69 -1.18
C LEU A 357 -18.52 3.70 0.35
N VAL A 358 -19.21 2.79 1.04
CA VAL A 358 -19.05 2.59 2.49
C VAL A 358 -17.63 2.14 2.81
N ALA A 359 -17.07 1.21 2.03
CA ALA A 359 -15.71 0.73 2.25
C ALA A 359 -14.71 1.88 2.10
N VAL A 360 -14.75 2.61 0.99
CA VAL A 360 -13.84 3.73 0.71
C VAL A 360 -14.03 4.87 1.72
N GLY A 361 -15.25 5.42 1.83
CA GLY A 361 -15.51 6.55 2.71
C GLY A 361 -15.33 6.21 4.19
N GLY A 362 -15.70 5.00 4.58
CA GLY A 362 -15.49 4.49 5.93
C GLY A 362 -14.01 4.28 6.25
N ALA A 363 -13.23 3.75 5.31
CA ALA A 363 -11.79 3.60 5.48
C ALA A 363 -11.09 4.95 5.63
N GLU A 364 -11.42 5.94 4.80
CA GLU A 364 -10.89 7.30 4.93
C GLU A 364 -11.20 7.92 6.30
N LEU A 365 -12.44 7.76 6.79
CA LEU A 365 -12.82 8.22 8.13
C LEU A 365 -12.05 7.51 9.24
N MET A 366 -11.82 6.20 9.10
CA MET A 366 -11.04 5.43 10.07
C MET A 366 -9.56 5.77 10.04
N VAL A 367 -8.96 5.98 8.86
CA VAL A 367 -7.58 6.43 8.69
C VAL A 367 -7.44 7.82 9.32
N LEU A 368 -8.41 8.72 9.13
CA LEU A 368 -8.42 10.04 9.76
C LEU A 368 -8.51 9.94 11.29
N ALA A 369 -9.39 9.09 11.82
CA ALA A 369 -9.50 8.85 13.25
C ALA A 369 -8.22 8.23 13.85
N ALA A 370 -7.64 7.25 13.17
CA ALA A 370 -6.36 6.66 13.56
C ALA A 370 -5.22 7.68 13.49
N SER A 371 -5.28 8.62 12.56
CA SER A 371 -4.33 9.73 12.41
C SER A 371 -4.44 10.76 13.53
N ALA A 372 -5.65 11.03 14.02
CA ALA A 372 -5.88 11.86 15.21
C ALA A 372 -5.23 11.26 16.47
N TRP A 373 -5.06 9.95 16.50
CA TRP A 373 -4.44 9.21 17.59
C TRP A 373 -3.01 8.72 17.28
N ARG A 374 -2.40 9.20 16.19
CA ARG A 374 -1.04 8.83 15.78
C ARG A 374 -0.81 7.33 15.53
N TYR A 375 -1.86 6.58 15.23
CA TYR A 375 -1.77 5.15 14.87
C TYR A 375 -1.51 4.92 13.38
N TRP A 376 -2.00 5.82 12.52
CA TRP A 376 -1.90 5.65 11.07
C TRP A 376 -1.88 7.00 10.35
N PRO A 377 -0.93 7.28 9.44
CA PRO A 377 -0.85 8.57 8.76
C PRO A 377 -2.03 8.77 7.79
N PHE A 378 -2.54 10.00 7.69
CA PHE A 378 -3.69 10.32 6.84
C PHE A 378 -3.25 10.98 5.54
N GLY A 379 -4.04 10.74 4.48
CA GLY A 379 -3.92 11.43 3.21
C GLY A 379 -3.11 10.69 2.14
N ALA A 380 -2.49 11.45 1.25
CA ALA A 380 -1.75 10.93 0.10
C ALA A 380 -0.37 10.38 0.50
N VAL A 381 -0.36 9.37 1.36
CA VAL A 381 0.84 8.71 1.88
C VAL A 381 0.86 7.24 1.51
N ARG A 382 2.07 6.68 1.35
CA ARG A 382 2.31 5.31 0.85
C ARG A 382 1.49 4.21 1.56
N PRO A 383 1.21 4.26 2.89
CA PRO A 383 0.39 3.23 3.52
C PRO A 383 -1.08 3.23 3.05
N ASN A 384 -1.57 4.33 2.46
CA ASN A 384 -2.95 4.47 1.99
C ASN A 384 -3.17 4.01 0.54
N THR A 385 -2.10 3.52 -0.11
CA THR A 385 -2.17 2.98 -1.49
C THR A 385 -3.16 1.81 -1.63
N PHE A 386 -3.54 1.15 -0.53
CA PHE A 386 -4.58 0.10 -0.55
C PHE A 386 -5.95 0.58 -1.05
N LEU A 387 -6.25 1.88 -0.92
CA LEU A 387 -7.53 2.48 -1.39
C LEU A 387 -7.53 2.82 -2.88
N VAL A 388 -6.36 2.97 -3.49
CA VAL A 388 -6.19 3.33 -4.91
C VAL A 388 -7.10 2.54 -5.83
N PRO A 389 -7.05 1.20 -5.88
CA PRO A 389 -7.85 0.44 -6.83
C PRO A 389 -9.35 0.70 -6.64
N LEU A 390 -9.80 0.88 -5.39
CA LEU A 390 -11.20 1.15 -5.08
C LEU A 390 -11.62 2.54 -5.55
N LEU A 391 -10.80 3.57 -5.29
CA LEU A 391 -11.01 4.94 -5.76
C LEU A 391 -11.01 5.01 -7.29
N THR A 392 -10.06 4.32 -7.95
CA THR A 392 -9.99 4.24 -9.42
C THR A 392 -11.24 3.59 -10.01
N ILE A 393 -11.79 2.55 -9.38
CA ILE A 393 -13.05 1.93 -9.82
C ILE A 393 -14.22 2.92 -9.72
N VAL A 394 -14.31 3.71 -8.64
CA VAL A 394 -15.34 4.76 -8.50
C VAL A 394 -15.23 5.76 -9.66
N SER A 395 -14.03 6.29 -9.92
CA SER A 395 -13.80 7.21 -11.04
C SER A 395 -14.13 6.60 -12.39
N ALA A 396 -13.78 5.33 -12.63
CA ALA A 396 -14.09 4.63 -13.88
C ALA A 396 -15.59 4.43 -14.10
N VAL A 397 -16.37 4.20 -13.03
CA VAL A 397 -17.84 4.19 -13.10
C VAL A 397 -18.36 5.57 -13.56
N GLY A 398 -17.82 6.65 -13.00
CA GLY A 398 -18.21 8.00 -13.39
C GLY A 398 -17.85 8.34 -14.83
N ALA A 399 -16.63 8.00 -15.27
CA ALA A 399 -16.21 8.18 -16.66
C ALA A 399 -17.15 7.44 -17.63
N ALA A 400 -17.53 6.20 -17.34
CA ALA A 400 -18.49 5.46 -18.15
C ALA A 400 -19.89 6.10 -18.18
N THR A 401 -20.34 6.64 -17.05
CA THR A 401 -21.63 7.36 -16.96
C THR A 401 -21.59 8.65 -17.78
N LEU A 402 -20.53 9.45 -17.68
CA LEU A 402 -20.36 10.66 -18.49
C LEU A 402 -20.32 10.33 -19.98
N ALA A 403 -19.56 9.32 -20.39
CA ALA A 403 -19.49 8.87 -21.78
C ALA A 403 -20.86 8.47 -22.35
N ARG A 404 -21.64 7.67 -21.61
CA ARG A 404 -23.01 7.31 -22.02
C ARG A 404 -23.93 8.52 -22.12
N SER A 405 -23.85 9.45 -21.16
CA SER A 405 -24.66 10.67 -21.18
C SER A 405 -24.36 11.55 -22.39
N LEU A 406 -23.08 11.61 -22.79
CA LEU A 406 -22.64 12.32 -23.99
C LEU A 406 -23.13 11.65 -25.27
N LEU A 407 -22.99 10.33 -25.37
CA LEU A 407 -23.48 9.57 -26.53
C LEU A 407 -24.99 9.76 -26.70
N ALA A 408 -25.77 9.61 -25.62
CA ALA A 408 -27.22 9.81 -25.64
C ALA A 408 -27.61 11.23 -26.09
N ARG A 409 -26.94 12.27 -25.56
CA ARG A 409 -27.16 13.66 -25.98
C ARG A 409 -26.79 13.90 -27.44
N SER A 410 -25.72 13.28 -27.93
CA SER A 410 -25.28 13.41 -29.32
C SER A 410 -26.26 12.76 -30.30
N LEU A 411 -26.84 11.61 -29.94
CA LEU A 411 -27.85 10.92 -30.74
C LEU A 411 -29.17 11.71 -30.75
N LEU A 412 -29.58 12.24 -29.60
CA LEU A 412 -30.74 13.13 -29.51
C LEU A 412 -30.55 14.39 -30.37
N ALA A 413 -29.39 15.04 -30.30
CA ALA A 413 -29.08 16.20 -31.13
C ALA A 413 -29.15 15.88 -32.63
N ARG A 414 -28.59 14.73 -33.06
CA ARG A 414 -28.69 14.27 -34.47
C ARG A 414 -30.13 14.01 -34.88
N SER A 415 -30.93 13.36 -34.02
CA SER A 415 -32.33 13.06 -34.31
C SER A 415 -33.20 14.33 -34.43
N LEU A 416 -32.90 15.36 -33.64
CA LEU A 416 -33.59 16.64 -33.68
C LEU A 416 -33.22 17.44 -34.94
N LEU A 417 -31.94 17.44 -35.32
CA LEU A 417 -31.48 18.06 -36.57
C LEU A 417 -32.10 17.38 -37.80
N ALA A 418 -32.28 16.06 -37.78
CA ALA A 418 -32.90 15.32 -38.87
C ALA A 418 -34.42 15.53 -39.01
N ARG A 419 -35.13 15.93 -37.94
CA ARG A 419 -36.60 15.96 -37.93
C ARG A 419 -37.26 17.29 -38.30
N SER A 420 -36.57 18.45 -38.27
CA SER A 420 -37.14 19.72 -38.76
C SER A 420 -36.14 20.89 -38.79
N PRO A 421 -35.77 21.41 -39.98
CA PRO A 421 -35.00 22.66 -40.09
C PRO A 421 -35.81 23.92 -39.72
N ALA A 422 -37.15 23.86 -39.74
CA ALA A 422 -38.02 25.03 -39.66
C ALA A 422 -38.48 25.45 -38.24
N ARG A 423 -38.16 24.69 -37.18
CA ARG A 423 -38.51 25.04 -35.78
C ARG A 423 -37.28 25.32 -34.90
N ALA A 424 -36.24 25.91 -35.49
CA ALA A 424 -35.02 26.35 -34.80
C ALA A 424 -35.22 27.62 -33.93
N ARG A 425 -36.39 27.74 -33.30
CA ARG A 425 -36.71 28.77 -32.29
C ARG A 425 -36.94 28.10 -30.94
N TRP A 426 -36.01 27.23 -30.55
CA TRP A 426 -35.96 26.70 -29.18
C TRP A 426 -34.65 27.11 -28.52
N THR A 427 -34.83 28.07 -27.61
CA THR A 427 -33.87 28.90 -26.90
C THR A 427 -33.45 28.24 -25.58
N ARG A 428 -32.28 28.64 -25.06
CA ARG A 428 -31.61 28.19 -23.81
C ARG A 428 -31.10 26.74 -23.71
N THR A 429 -31.84 25.71 -24.12
CA THR A 429 -31.36 24.32 -23.98
C THR A 429 -30.19 23.99 -24.91
N SER A 430 -30.13 24.61 -26.09
CA SER A 430 -29.00 24.41 -27.02
C SER A 430 -27.70 25.08 -26.54
N ALA A 431 -27.76 26.21 -25.82
CA ALA A 431 -26.58 26.91 -25.32
C ALA A 431 -25.88 26.12 -24.21
N VAL A 432 -26.65 25.57 -23.26
CA VAL A 432 -26.11 24.72 -22.20
C VAL A 432 -25.56 23.40 -22.77
N ALA A 433 -26.24 22.79 -23.75
CA ALA A 433 -25.73 21.61 -24.43
C ALA A 433 -24.41 21.89 -25.19
N LYS A 434 -24.30 23.03 -25.86
CA LYS A 434 -23.09 23.47 -26.58
C LYS A 434 -21.87 23.67 -25.66
N LEU A 435 -22.07 24.04 -24.39
CA LEU A 435 -20.99 24.18 -23.40
C LEU A 435 -20.66 22.86 -22.69
N LEU A 436 -21.68 22.06 -22.34
CA LEU A 436 -21.48 20.82 -21.59
C LEU A 436 -20.84 19.70 -22.40
N ILE A 437 -21.09 19.62 -23.72
CA ILE A 437 -20.49 18.60 -24.58
C ILE A 437 -18.95 18.71 -24.62
N PRO A 438 -18.36 19.87 -25.00
CA PRO A 438 -16.91 20.01 -25.04
C PRO A 438 -16.28 19.86 -23.66
N ALA A 439 -16.90 20.40 -22.60
CA ALA A 439 -16.38 20.24 -21.23
C ALA A 439 -16.30 18.77 -20.80
N ASN A 440 -17.38 18.00 -21.00
CA ASN A 440 -17.38 16.57 -20.69
C ASN A 440 -16.44 15.78 -21.62
N LEU A 441 -16.29 16.19 -22.88
CA LEU A 441 -15.32 15.56 -23.79
C LEU A 441 -13.89 15.77 -23.27
N VAL A 442 -13.53 16.99 -22.85
CA VAL A 442 -12.22 17.28 -22.23
C VAL A 442 -12.02 16.44 -20.98
N ILE A 443 -13.03 16.34 -20.11
CA ILE A 443 -12.97 15.49 -18.90
C ILE A 443 -12.75 14.02 -19.27
N LEU A 444 -13.42 13.51 -20.30
CA LEU A 444 -13.24 12.13 -20.74
C LEU A 444 -11.86 11.89 -21.37
N LEU A 445 -11.38 12.81 -22.19
CA LEU A 445 -10.04 12.74 -22.77
C LEU A 445 -8.96 12.78 -21.68
N ALA A 446 -9.12 13.66 -20.69
CA ALA A 446 -8.25 13.72 -19.52
C ALA A 446 -8.33 12.42 -18.69
N ALA A 447 -9.52 11.86 -18.47
CA ALA A 447 -9.68 10.59 -17.78
C ALA A 447 -9.05 9.41 -18.55
N LEU A 448 -9.11 9.42 -19.89
CA LEU A 448 -8.44 8.43 -20.75
C LEU A 448 -6.92 8.61 -20.77
N ALA A 449 -6.42 9.80 -20.46
CA ALA A 449 -4.98 10.05 -20.33
C ALA A 449 -4.42 9.52 -18.99
N VAL A 450 -5.24 9.27 -17.97
CA VAL A 450 -4.77 8.80 -16.65
C VAL A 450 -3.98 7.48 -16.72
N PRO A 451 -4.43 6.41 -17.40
CA PRO A 451 -3.61 5.20 -17.55
C PRO A 451 -2.29 5.46 -18.27
N VAL A 452 -2.29 6.35 -19.28
CA VAL A 452 -1.09 6.71 -20.04
C VAL A 452 -0.11 7.46 -19.14
N ALA A 453 -0.58 8.45 -18.39
CA ALA A 453 0.22 9.21 -17.44
C ALA A 453 0.66 8.38 -16.22
N GLY A 454 -0.09 7.36 -15.82
CA GLY A 454 0.39 6.37 -14.85
C GLY A 454 1.56 5.57 -15.41
N ALA A 455 1.43 5.12 -16.66
CA ALA A 455 2.45 4.33 -17.36
C ALA A 455 3.71 5.12 -17.73
N THR A 456 3.65 6.46 -17.85
CA THR A 456 4.87 7.27 -18.04
C THR A 456 5.81 7.16 -16.84
N GLY A 457 5.30 6.82 -15.65
CA GLY A 457 6.13 6.51 -14.49
C GLY A 457 7.00 5.26 -14.65
N LEU A 458 6.70 4.39 -15.63
CA LEU A 458 7.57 3.26 -15.94
C LEU A 458 8.85 3.69 -16.63
N LYS A 459 8.88 4.87 -17.27
CA LYS A 459 10.07 5.39 -17.95
C LYS A 459 11.23 5.68 -16.98
N PRO A 460 11.09 6.51 -15.93
CA PRO A 460 12.18 6.72 -14.98
C PRO A 460 12.57 5.42 -14.29
N MET A 461 11.59 4.57 -13.91
CA MET A 461 11.87 3.24 -13.37
C MET A 461 12.76 2.39 -14.29
N TRP A 462 12.48 2.45 -15.59
CA TRP A 462 13.27 1.75 -16.60
C TRP A 462 14.65 2.38 -16.75
N VAL A 463 14.75 3.70 -16.86
CA VAL A 463 16.05 4.40 -17.01
C VAL A 463 16.94 4.10 -15.80
N GLU A 464 16.40 4.24 -14.59
CA GLU A 464 17.11 4.08 -13.32
C GLU A 464 17.15 2.63 -12.83
N ARG A 465 16.83 1.65 -13.69
CA ARG A 465 16.68 0.24 -13.28
C ARG A 465 18.00 -0.40 -12.81
N ALA A 466 19.12 0.24 -13.12
CA ALA A 466 20.46 -0.17 -12.72
C ALA A 466 21.12 0.83 -11.76
N ASP A 467 20.44 1.93 -11.45
CA ASP A 467 20.99 2.98 -10.58
C ASP A 467 20.97 2.51 -9.14
N ARG A 468 22.07 2.77 -8.43
CA ARG A 468 22.20 2.48 -7.01
C ARG A 468 21.31 3.41 -6.21
N ARG A 469 20.56 2.85 -5.28
CA ARG A 469 19.80 3.55 -4.25
C ARG A 469 20.63 3.68 -2.97
N PRO A 470 20.23 4.59 -2.07
CA PRO A 470 20.92 4.72 -0.80
C PRO A 470 20.90 3.44 0.03
N ILE A 471 22.06 3.09 0.58
CA ILE A 471 22.30 1.92 1.43
C ILE A 471 22.31 0.57 0.66
N ASP A 472 22.27 0.59 -0.68
CA ASP A 472 22.33 -0.64 -1.49
C ASP A 472 23.57 -1.49 -1.19
N LEU A 473 24.69 -0.88 -0.81
CA LEU A 473 25.94 -1.59 -0.57
C LEU A 473 26.08 -2.07 0.89
N MET A 474 24.99 -2.15 1.65
CA MET A 474 25.03 -2.66 3.03
C MET A 474 25.52 -4.11 3.08
N VAL A 475 25.06 -4.94 2.15
CA VAL A 475 25.53 -6.34 2.06
C VAL A 475 27.01 -6.38 1.70
N ASP A 476 27.47 -5.61 0.71
CA ASP A 476 28.90 -5.50 0.37
C ASP A 476 29.75 -5.01 1.54
N ALA A 477 29.24 -4.07 2.34
CA ALA A 477 29.90 -3.60 3.54
C ALA A 477 30.04 -4.72 4.59
N THR A 478 29.01 -5.53 4.79
CA THR A 478 29.09 -6.69 5.71
C THR A 478 30.04 -7.78 5.19
N LEU A 479 30.10 -8.02 3.89
CA LEU A 479 31.05 -8.96 3.29
C LEU A 479 32.49 -8.45 3.44
N THR A 480 32.73 -7.17 3.17
CA THR A 480 34.03 -6.55 3.40
C THR A 480 34.42 -6.60 4.88
N ALA A 481 33.48 -6.38 5.79
CA ALA A 481 33.76 -6.47 7.22
C ALA A 481 34.15 -7.90 7.62
N ARG A 482 33.51 -8.93 7.05
CA ARG A 482 33.88 -10.34 7.28
C ARG A 482 35.30 -10.65 6.79
N SER A 483 35.71 -10.09 5.65
CA SER A 483 37.04 -10.34 5.09
C SER A 483 38.16 -9.71 5.91
N LEU A 484 37.85 -8.58 6.56
CA LEU A 484 38.77 -7.86 7.43
C LEU A 484 38.78 -8.39 8.87
N TYR A 485 37.69 -9.03 9.30
CA TYR A 485 37.51 -9.48 10.69
C TYR A 485 38.46 -10.60 11.07
N ARG A 486 39.08 -10.46 12.24
CA ARG A 486 39.87 -11.51 12.90
C ARG A 486 39.25 -11.87 14.25
N PRO A 487 39.39 -13.12 14.72
CA PRO A 487 38.99 -13.48 16.07
C PRO A 487 39.59 -12.54 17.12
N GLY A 488 38.73 -11.92 17.94
CA GLY A 488 39.12 -10.93 18.96
C GLY A 488 38.99 -9.47 18.53
N ASP A 489 38.70 -9.19 17.26
CA ASP A 489 38.35 -7.84 16.80
C ASP A 489 37.00 -7.41 17.37
N LEU A 490 36.81 -6.10 17.52
CA LEU A 490 35.54 -5.47 17.87
C LEU A 490 34.95 -4.77 16.65
N VAL A 491 33.65 -4.92 16.43
CA VAL A 491 32.93 -4.24 15.37
C VAL A 491 31.98 -3.21 15.96
N LEU A 492 32.11 -1.97 15.52
CA LEU A 492 31.24 -0.86 15.89
C LEU A 492 30.38 -0.50 14.68
N VAL A 493 29.06 -0.62 14.80
CA VAL A 493 28.13 -0.33 13.71
C VAL A 493 27.29 0.88 14.10
N GLY A 494 27.49 1.96 13.36
CA GLY A 494 26.93 3.26 13.63
C GLY A 494 25.81 3.66 12.69
N GLY A 495 24.71 4.11 13.28
CA GLY A 495 23.62 4.76 12.56
C GLY A 495 22.26 4.15 12.86
N ARG A 496 21.21 4.99 12.90
CA ARG A 496 19.87 4.60 13.36
C ARG A 496 19.28 3.43 12.57
N LEU A 497 19.62 3.35 11.29
CA LEU A 497 19.12 2.34 10.35
C LEU A 497 20.14 1.25 10.05
N ALA A 498 21.37 1.37 10.57
CA ALA A 498 22.46 0.46 10.26
C ALA A 498 22.22 -0.93 10.86
N ARG A 499 21.65 -1.03 12.07
CA ARG A 499 21.47 -2.32 12.77
C ARG A 499 20.76 -3.37 11.92
N ALA A 500 19.53 -3.08 11.49
CA ALA A 500 18.72 -4.10 10.82
C ALA A 500 19.33 -4.51 9.46
N GLY A 501 19.88 -3.55 8.71
CA GLY A 501 20.57 -3.83 7.46
C GLY A 501 21.87 -4.62 7.65
N TRP A 502 22.64 -4.28 8.69
CA TRP A 502 23.86 -4.99 9.06
C TRP A 502 23.56 -6.43 9.47
N LEU A 503 22.56 -6.64 10.34
CA LEU A 503 22.14 -7.98 10.78
C LEU A 503 21.64 -8.82 9.61
N TYR A 504 20.81 -8.24 8.73
CA TYR A 504 20.41 -8.92 7.50
C TYR A 504 21.62 -9.34 6.65
N GLY A 505 22.54 -8.42 6.35
CA GLY A 505 23.74 -8.73 5.56
C GLY A 505 24.66 -9.77 6.24
N MET A 506 24.79 -9.69 7.56
CA MET A 506 25.66 -10.54 8.36
C MET A 506 25.08 -11.93 8.65
N GLU A 507 23.76 -12.12 8.66
CA GLU A 507 23.14 -13.35 9.15
C GLU A 507 22.20 -14.04 8.15
N LEU A 508 21.59 -13.30 7.23
CA LEU A 508 20.55 -13.85 6.38
C LEU A 508 20.94 -13.81 4.92
N SER A 509 21.45 -12.65 4.47
CA SER A 509 21.73 -12.38 3.07
C SER A 509 22.57 -13.47 2.43
N GLN A 510 22.03 -14.02 1.36
CA GLN A 510 22.75 -14.88 0.42
C GLN A 510 23.15 -14.11 -0.85
N ASP A 511 22.82 -12.82 -0.91
CA ASP A 511 23.38 -11.92 -1.89
C ASP A 511 24.87 -11.75 -1.58
N GLY A 512 25.71 -12.03 -2.56
CA GLY A 512 27.17 -12.02 -2.46
C GLY A 512 27.79 -11.35 -3.68
N ALA A 513 29.03 -10.87 -3.54
CA ALA A 513 29.76 -10.28 -4.65
C ALA A 513 29.70 -11.25 -5.84
N VAL A 514 29.12 -10.79 -6.96
CA VAL A 514 29.31 -11.44 -8.24
C VAL A 514 30.79 -11.31 -8.55
N THR A 515 31.60 -12.27 -8.08
CA THR A 515 32.96 -12.42 -8.56
C THR A 515 32.85 -12.66 -10.05
N THR A 516 33.64 -11.92 -10.83
CA THR A 516 33.70 -12.02 -12.30
C THR A 516 34.05 -13.44 -12.80
N THR A 517 34.41 -14.34 -11.88
CA THR A 517 34.75 -15.75 -12.11
C THR A 517 33.61 -16.75 -11.83
N GLY A 518 32.40 -16.29 -11.43
CA GLY A 518 31.19 -17.12 -11.45
C GLY A 518 31.10 -18.26 -10.43
N THR A 519 32.06 -18.41 -9.52
CA THR A 519 31.98 -19.39 -8.43
C THR A 519 31.40 -18.74 -7.18
N ALA A 520 30.11 -18.99 -6.93
CA ALA A 520 29.48 -18.80 -5.61
C ALA A 520 30.13 -19.79 -4.62
N GLY A 521 31.23 -19.38 -3.97
CA GLY A 521 32.05 -20.35 -3.23
C GLY A 521 33.13 -19.71 -2.38
N SER A 522 32.71 -19.22 -1.20
CA SER A 522 33.38 -19.35 0.12
C SER A 522 32.85 -18.22 0.99
N SER A 523 31.82 -18.49 1.78
CA SER A 523 31.35 -17.52 2.78
C SER A 523 32.44 -17.41 3.84
N GLU A 524 33.18 -16.31 3.84
CA GLU A 524 34.00 -15.96 4.98
C GLU A 524 33.18 -16.08 6.27
N PRO A 525 33.81 -16.47 7.39
CA PRO A 525 33.11 -16.66 8.65
C PRO A 525 32.30 -15.42 9.03
N ARG A 526 31.09 -15.64 9.52
CA ARG A 526 30.23 -14.56 9.99
C ARG A 526 30.82 -13.95 11.25
N ILE A 527 30.74 -12.62 11.36
CA ILE A 527 31.15 -11.91 12.58
C ILE A 527 30.13 -12.24 13.67
N PRO A 528 30.55 -12.74 14.84
CA PRO A 528 29.61 -13.06 15.91
C PRO A 528 28.95 -11.79 16.46
N LEU A 529 27.67 -11.86 16.80
CA LEU A 529 26.93 -10.77 17.44
C LEU A 529 27.63 -10.24 18.69
N SER A 530 28.27 -11.13 19.46
CA SER A 530 29.02 -10.77 20.67
C SER A 530 30.25 -9.90 20.39
N ALA A 531 30.74 -9.85 19.15
CA ALA A 531 31.81 -8.95 18.72
C ALA A 531 31.27 -7.64 18.09
N THR A 532 29.95 -7.47 17.98
CA THR A 532 29.34 -6.31 17.31
C THR A 532 28.59 -5.45 18.32
N VAL A 533 28.93 -4.16 18.37
CA VAL A 533 28.24 -3.14 19.17
C VAL A 533 27.54 -2.16 18.25
N PHE A 534 26.22 -2.04 18.39
CA PHE A 534 25.42 -1.06 17.65
C PHE A 534 25.35 0.26 18.41
N LEU A 535 25.73 1.35 17.74
CA LEU A 535 25.74 2.69 18.30
C LEU A 535 24.43 3.40 17.96
N THR A 536 23.74 3.91 18.98
CA THR A 536 22.44 4.61 18.84
C THR A 536 22.57 5.94 18.12
N ALA A 537 23.66 6.66 18.36
CA ALA A 537 24.06 7.84 17.64
C ALA A 537 25.59 7.87 17.52
N ILE A 538 26.10 8.51 16.47
CA ILE A 538 27.54 8.63 16.25
C ILE A 538 28.04 9.92 16.89
N GLY A 539 29.13 9.82 17.67
CA GLY A 539 29.73 10.95 18.38
C GLY A 539 28.96 11.37 19.64
N ASP A 540 28.31 10.42 20.33
CA ASP A 540 27.60 10.65 21.60
C ASP A 540 28.30 9.98 22.81
N GLY A 541 29.61 9.69 22.68
CA GLY A 541 30.36 8.88 23.63
C GLY A 541 30.15 7.37 23.48
N GLY A 542 29.35 6.91 22.53
CA GLY A 542 29.07 5.49 22.31
C GLY A 542 30.32 4.67 22.00
N VAL A 543 31.27 5.24 21.26
CA VAL A 543 32.53 4.55 20.91
C VAL A 543 33.41 4.39 22.15
N ASP A 544 33.57 5.47 22.93
CA ASP A 544 34.30 5.44 24.19
C ASP A 544 33.73 4.37 25.16
N ARG A 545 32.41 4.35 25.33
CA ARG A 545 31.71 3.36 26.17
C ARG A 545 31.93 1.93 25.67
N ALA A 546 31.84 1.69 24.37
CA ALA A 546 32.06 0.37 23.79
C ALA A 546 33.48 -0.13 24.02
N LEU A 547 34.48 0.70 23.71
CA LEU A 547 35.90 0.36 23.89
C LEU A 547 36.31 0.21 25.35
N SER A 548 35.63 0.90 26.27
CA SER A 548 35.82 0.71 27.72
C SER A 548 35.41 -0.68 28.18
N ARG A 549 34.27 -1.17 27.68
CA ARG A 549 33.64 -2.40 28.14
C ARG A 549 34.25 -3.63 27.47
N GLN A 550 34.66 -3.48 26.22
CA GLN A 550 35.11 -4.58 25.38
C GLN A 550 36.36 -4.17 24.61
N ALA A 551 37.43 -3.86 25.34
CA ALA A 551 38.71 -3.50 24.73
C ALA A 551 39.26 -4.69 23.93
N PRO A 552 39.50 -4.53 22.62
CA PRO A 552 40.15 -5.58 21.83
C PRO A 552 41.58 -5.86 22.35
N GLY A 553 42.06 -7.08 22.09
CA GLY A 553 43.42 -7.49 22.44
C GLY A 553 44.51 -6.64 21.76
N PRO A 554 45.78 -6.78 22.18
CA PRO A 554 46.89 -5.95 21.69
C PRO A 554 47.15 -6.08 20.18
N ASN A 555 46.79 -7.22 19.56
CA ASN A 555 46.95 -7.48 18.12
C ASN A 555 45.61 -7.44 17.35
N SER A 556 44.54 -6.99 18.00
CA SER A 556 43.19 -6.92 17.42
C SER A 556 42.93 -5.55 16.79
N HIS A 557 41.92 -5.48 15.94
CA HIS A 557 41.43 -4.25 15.31
C HIS A 557 40.05 -3.87 15.85
N VAL A 558 39.67 -2.62 15.58
CA VAL A 558 38.28 -2.17 15.66
C VAL A 558 37.79 -1.89 14.24
N LEU A 559 36.76 -2.60 13.80
CA LEU A 559 36.08 -2.33 12.54
C LEU A 559 34.91 -1.39 12.81
N MET A 560 35.01 -0.13 12.39
CA MET A 560 33.96 0.86 12.60
C MET A 560 33.23 1.17 11.29
N PHE A 561 31.99 0.72 11.16
CA PHE A 561 31.10 1.09 10.07
C PHE A 561 30.20 2.26 10.49
N VAL A 562 30.15 3.32 9.68
CA VAL A 562 29.25 4.46 9.90
C VAL A 562 28.38 4.67 8.67
N LEU A 563 27.05 4.64 8.86
CA LEU A 563 26.07 4.88 7.80
C LEU A 563 26.20 6.29 7.23
N ALA A 564 25.98 6.45 5.91
CA ALA A 564 26.16 7.71 5.21
C ALA A 564 25.30 8.86 5.79
N TYR A 565 24.08 8.55 6.23
CA TYR A 565 23.16 9.53 6.83
C TYR A 565 23.59 10.04 8.21
N ASP A 566 24.44 9.30 8.92
CA ASP A 566 24.84 9.60 10.29
C ASP A 566 26.29 10.14 10.35
N ARG A 567 26.85 10.56 9.20
CA ARG A 567 28.26 10.98 9.07
C ARG A 567 28.63 12.20 9.92
N ARG A 568 27.67 13.06 10.28
CA ARG A 568 27.92 14.32 11.03
C ARG A 568 28.64 14.11 12.37
N GLY A 569 28.53 12.93 12.99
CA GLY A 569 29.22 12.60 14.24
C GLY A 569 30.57 11.89 14.08
N THR A 570 30.96 11.54 12.85
CA THR A 570 32.07 10.59 12.61
C THR A 570 33.40 11.09 13.17
N GLU A 571 33.70 12.38 13.01
CA GLU A 571 34.95 12.96 13.50
C GLU A 571 35.07 12.81 15.02
N ARG A 572 34.00 13.16 15.74
CA ARG A 572 33.94 13.01 17.20
C ARG A 572 34.04 11.54 17.62
N ALA A 573 33.37 10.63 16.91
CA ALA A 573 33.49 9.19 17.16
C ALA A 573 34.93 8.67 16.95
N LEU A 574 35.65 9.21 15.95
CA LEU A 574 37.07 8.92 15.75
C LEU A 574 37.96 9.55 16.81
N ASP A 575 37.62 10.73 17.33
CA ASP A 575 38.33 11.36 18.45
C ASP A 575 38.17 10.52 19.73
N GLU A 576 36.95 10.03 20.00
CA GLU A 576 36.67 9.09 21.10
C GLU A 576 37.52 7.81 20.98
N ALA A 577 37.62 7.23 19.79
CA ALA A 577 38.48 6.07 19.54
C ALA A 577 39.97 6.40 19.76
N ARG A 578 40.43 7.56 19.28
CA ARG A 578 41.82 8.02 19.43
C ARG A 578 42.20 8.24 20.89
N GLN A 579 41.30 8.79 21.71
CA GLN A 579 41.49 8.92 23.15
C GLN A 579 41.65 7.56 23.85
N ARG A 580 41.13 6.47 23.26
CA ARG A 580 41.34 5.08 23.70
C ARG A 580 42.53 4.38 23.05
N GLY A 581 43.36 5.13 22.32
CA GLY A 581 44.55 4.63 21.65
C GLY A 581 44.25 3.84 20.37
N TRP A 582 43.11 4.11 19.71
CA TRP A 582 42.74 3.49 18.44
C TRP A 582 42.74 4.53 17.31
N CYS A 583 43.58 4.32 16.30
CA CYS A 583 43.80 5.21 15.17
C CYS A 583 43.37 4.56 13.85
N PRO A 584 42.72 5.29 12.93
CA PRO A 584 42.33 4.74 11.64
C PRO A 584 43.56 4.40 10.79
N THR A 585 43.58 3.21 10.20
CA THR A 585 44.66 2.71 9.33
C THR A 585 44.18 2.44 7.91
N GLN A 586 42.93 2.01 7.75
CA GLN A 586 42.29 1.79 6.46
C GLN A 586 40.89 2.37 6.47
N THR A 587 40.46 2.93 5.34
CA THR A 587 39.10 3.42 5.13
C THR A 587 38.59 2.87 3.81
N GLN A 588 37.37 2.35 3.82
CA GLN A 588 36.66 1.91 2.64
C GLN A 588 35.29 2.58 2.60
N ASP A 589 35.04 3.33 1.53
CA ASP A 589 33.77 3.99 1.30
C ASP A 589 32.83 3.13 0.46
N PHE A 590 31.58 3.09 0.90
CA PHE A 590 30.47 2.47 0.19
C PHE A 590 29.54 3.59 -0.24
N GLU A 591 29.57 3.91 -1.53
CA GLU A 591 28.77 4.97 -2.15
C GLU A 591 27.31 4.92 -1.68
N LEU A 592 26.80 6.09 -1.25
CA LEU A 592 25.44 6.29 -0.72
C LEU A 592 25.04 5.39 0.46
N THR A 593 25.98 4.62 1.03
CA THR A 593 25.71 3.60 2.05
C THR A 593 26.41 3.94 3.35
N GLY A 594 27.72 4.13 3.34
CA GLY A 594 28.48 4.38 4.55
C GLY A 594 29.98 4.26 4.35
N THR A 595 30.70 4.20 5.45
CA THR A 595 32.16 4.07 5.45
C THR A 595 32.59 3.07 6.51
N LEU A 596 33.36 2.07 6.11
CA LEU A 596 34.02 1.12 7.01
C LEU A 596 35.45 1.59 7.27
N ARG A 597 35.85 1.68 8.55
CA ARG A 597 37.20 2.04 8.96
C ARG A 597 37.80 0.94 9.80
N VAL A 598 39.05 0.58 9.50
CA VAL A 598 39.86 -0.30 10.34
C VAL A 598 40.68 0.58 11.26
N LEU A 599 40.49 0.44 12.56
CA LEU A 599 41.28 1.13 13.57
C LEU A 599 42.25 0.13 14.20
N ALA A 600 43.51 0.53 14.32
CA ALA A 600 44.56 -0.23 15.02
C ALA A 600 45.07 0.58 16.21
N ARG A 601 45.91 -0.04 17.05
CA ARG A 601 46.59 0.71 18.13
C ARG A 601 47.40 1.86 17.54
N CYS A 602 47.22 3.06 18.09
CA CYS A 602 48.01 4.21 17.70
C CYS A 602 49.49 3.88 17.95
N GLN A 603 50.35 4.14 16.96
CA GLN A 603 51.78 4.02 17.16
C GLN A 603 52.20 5.03 18.25
N PRO A 604 53.04 4.64 19.22
CA PRO A 604 53.62 5.62 20.12
C PRO A 604 54.30 6.67 19.25
N ALA A 605 53.97 7.94 19.48
CA ALA A 605 54.68 9.03 18.81
C ALA A 605 56.16 8.73 18.99
N ALA A 606 56.90 8.58 17.89
CA ALA A 606 58.32 8.32 17.94
C ALA A 606 58.92 9.42 18.83
N SER A 607 59.25 9.05 20.06
CA SER A 607 59.76 9.99 21.03
C SER A 607 60.99 10.60 20.39
N ASP A 608 61.01 11.92 20.38
CA ASP A 608 62.02 12.77 19.75
C ASP A 608 63.37 12.62 20.50
N GLU A 609 63.93 11.40 20.50
CA GLU A 609 65.24 11.04 21.06
C GLU A 609 66.38 11.75 20.30
N SER A 610 66.06 12.44 19.20
CA SER A 610 66.93 13.34 18.46
C SER A 610 67.30 14.63 19.23
N ALA A 611 66.56 15.03 20.27
CA ALA A 611 66.85 16.25 21.04
C ALA A 611 67.95 16.08 22.10
N GLY A 612 68.39 14.85 22.39
CA GLY A 612 69.39 14.56 23.44
C GLY A 612 70.86 14.51 22.99
N ARG A 613 71.16 14.63 21.69
CA ARG A 613 72.53 14.40 21.14
C ARG A 613 73.25 15.61 20.57
N ARG A 614 72.86 16.83 20.93
CA ARG A 614 73.65 18.06 20.67
C ARG A 614 74.03 18.74 21.97
N GLY A 615 75.03 18.18 22.64
CA GLY A 615 75.55 18.72 23.90
C GLY A 615 76.84 18.07 24.36
N SER A 616 77.83 17.88 23.48
CA SER A 616 79.24 17.72 23.89
C SER A 616 80.18 17.70 22.69
N THR A 617 80.68 18.86 22.28
CA THR A 617 82.07 19.00 21.84
C THR A 617 82.51 20.41 22.16
N SER A 618 83.45 20.47 23.11
CA SER A 618 84.32 21.56 23.51
C SER A 618 85.09 22.19 22.36
#